data_AF-A0A6L7JKJ8-F1
#
_entry.id   AF-A0A6L7JKJ8-F1
#
_cell.length_a   1.000
_cell.length_b   1.000
_cell.length_c   1.000
_cell.angle_alpha   90.00
_cell.angle_beta   90.00
_cell.angle_gamma   90.00
#
_symmetry.space_group_name_H-M   'P 1'
#
loop_
_entity.id
_entity.type
_entity.pdbx_description
1 polymer ?
#
loop_
_entity_poly.entity_id
_entity_poly.type
_entity_poly.pdbx_seq_one_letter_code
_entity_poly.pdbx_strand_id
1 'polypeptide(L)'
;MRYVPGLGHGDYYSRMHLKEVLEKIRGSASPENEEAAKFQVIAPILQALGWDTFDGEQVKFEYSVGGRNGGRVDIALKSRDRVVALVEAKAPTTDLNSHVAQVLGYAFHEGVDICVLTTGMEWWLYLPREPGEPRKRRFAQLMVEQASLEQLVEDFECFLGKQNLVRGGSLRQARRVLKAGHEADRLKTEMPKIWKRMLDTADDELVELISKRVYEKTSIRPSSTQVAGLLRSQQVQLATPVEARRASFTATPAMKADEQAPLRSTKVPTVKPVAIVLWGQRHSVTTHKEVLCVVAEKLFERHAGEFYKLLELKGRRHPFVARNRQALGQPEVSYEVASSGYWVDIHASAKAIRKRADRFLGCFGYPPFDLEVILDS
;
A
#
# COMPACT_ATOMS: atom_id res chain seq x y z
N MET A 1 -40.46 8.10 7.06
CA MET A 1 -39.60 7.83 8.23
C MET A 1 -39.58 6.33 8.47
N ARG A 2 -38.49 5.63 8.15
CA ARG A 2 -38.32 4.21 8.50
C ARG A 2 -37.40 4.13 9.72
N TYR A 3 -37.94 3.60 10.80
CA TYR A 3 -37.26 3.36 12.06
C TYR A 3 -36.27 2.19 11.87
N VAL A 4 -34.99 2.43 12.13
CA VAL A 4 -33.95 1.38 12.15
C VAL A 4 -33.63 1.10 13.61
N PRO A 5 -33.91 -0.10 14.15
CA PRO A 5 -33.64 -0.41 15.55
C PRO A 5 -32.17 -0.81 15.74
N GLY A 6 -31.52 -0.28 16.79
CA GLY A 6 -30.31 -0.89 17.35
C GLY A 6 -29.04 -0.04 17.43
N LEU A 7 -29.10 1.29 17.43
CA LEU A 7 -27.97 2.13 17.86
C LEU A 7 -28.43 2.96 19.05
N GLY A 8 -27.73 2.83 20.19
CA GLY A 8 -27.97 3.70 21.33
C GLY A 8 -27.83 5.16 20.89
N HIS A 9 -28.65 6.04 21.45
CA HIS A 9 -28.71 7.45 21.04
C HIS A 9 -27.36 8.18 21.16
N GLY A 10 -26.38 7.64 21.88
CA GLY A 10 -25.00 8.15 21.91
C GLY A 10 -24.09 7.63 20.78
N ASP A 11 -24.25 6.36 20.36
CA ASP A 11 -23.42 5.73 19.32
C ASP A 11 -23.70 6.33 17.94
N TYR A 12 -24.96 6.72 17.68
CA TYR A 12 -25.34 7.34 16.42
C TYR A 12 -24.67 8.72 16.22
N TYR A 13 -24.57 9.53 17.26
CA TYR A 13 -23.94 10.85 17.17
C TYR A 13 -22.42 10.74 17.09
N SER A 14 -21.83 9.74 17.76
CA SER A 14 -20.39 9.44 17.61
C SER A 14 -20.05 9.04 16.17
N ARG A 15 -20.88 8.18 15.54
CA ARG A 15 -20.74 7.78 14.13
C ARG A 15 -20.82 8.94 13.17
N MET A 16 -21.85 9.78 13.33
CA MET A 16 -22.04 10.96 12.50
C MET A 16 -20.88 11.95 12.66
N HIS A 17 -20.41 12.16 13.89
CA HIS A 17 -19.30 13.05 14.15
C HIS A 17 -17.98 12.56 13.55
N LEU A 18 -17.65 11.26 13.65
CA LEU A 18 -16.45 10.71 13.02
C LEU A 18 -16.51 10.84 11.49
N LYS A 19 -17.68 10.62 10.89
CA LYS A 19 -17.87 10.80 9.46
C LYS A 19 -17.58 12.24 9.02
N GLU A 20 -18.14 13.23 9.72
CA GLU A 20 -17.90 14.66 9.46
C GLU A 20 -16.42 15.04 9.61
N VAL A 21 -15.75 14.51 10.64
CA VAL A 21 -14.31 14.71 10.85
C VAL A 21 -13.50 14.15 9.67
N LEU A 22 -13.79 12.91 9.23
CA LEU A 22 -13.12 12.29 8.09
C LEU A 22 -13.39 13.03 6.77
N GLU A 23 -14.62 13.52 6.56
CA GLU A 23 -14.97 14.36 5.40
C GLU A 23 -14.17 15.66 5.39
N LYS A 24 -14.09 16.34 6.54
CA LYS A 24 -13.30 17.57 6.68
C LYS A 24 -11.82 17.32 6.42
N ILE A 25 -11.27 16.21 6.93
CA ILE A 25 -9.87 15.83 6.71
C ILE A 25 -9.60 15.58 5.22
N ARG A 26 -10.51 14.88 4.51
CA ARG A 26 -10.39 14.67 3.05
C ARG A 26 -10.48 15.96 2.24
N GLY A 27 -11.27 16.93 2.70
CA GLY A 27 -11.40 18.23 2.05
C GLY A 27 -10.25 19.21 2.36
N SER A 28 -9.38 18.86 3.31
CA SER A 28 -8.27 19.72 3.75
C SER A 28 -6.96 19.36 3.02
N ALA A 29 -5.98 20.27 3.07
CA ALA A 29 -4.63 19.96 2.60
C ALA A 29 -4.01 18.84 3.44
N SER A 30 -3.24 17.95 2.81
CA SER A 30 -2.51 16.92 3.53
C SER A 30 -1.51 17.55 4.52
N PRO A 31 -1.28 16.94 5.70
CA PRO A 31 -0.34 17.47 6.68
C PRO A 31 1.07 17.66 6.11
N GLU A 32 1.77 18.70 6.55
CA GLU A 32 3.10 19.01 6.01
C GLU A 32 4.22 18.16 6.65
N ASN A 33 4.04 17.75 7.90
CA ASN A 33 5.02 17.02 8.69
C ASN A 33 4.34 16.12 9.73
N GLU A 34 5.14 15.42 10.54
CA GLU A 34 4.66 14.48 11.56
C GLU A 34 3.80 15.16 12.64
N GLU A 35 4.24 16.31 13.18
CA GLU A 35 3.47 17.07 14.18
C GLU A 35 2.13 17.57 13.62
N ALA A 36 2.13 18.07 12.39
CA ALA A 36 0.90 18.45 11.70
C ALA A 36 -0.03 17.25 11.55
N ALA A 37 0.49 16.05 11.23
CA ALA A 37 -0.33 14.84 11.15
C ALA A 37 -0.92 14.45 12.52
N LYS A 38 -0.13 14.57 13.61
CA LYS A 38 -0.60 14.34 14.99
C LYS A 38 -1.77 15.26 15.33
N PHE A 39 -1.64 16.57 15.12
CA PHE A 39 -2.64 17.55 15.55
C PHE A 39 -3.82 17.74 14.59
N GLN A 40 -3.59 17.73 13.27
CA GLN A 40 -4.62 18.07 12.29
C GLN A 40 -5.47 16.86 11.87
N VAL A 41 -4.99 15.63 12.09
CA VAL A 41 -5.63 14.41 11.59
C VAL A 41 -5.81 13.36 12.68
N ILE A 42 -4.72 12.93 13.31
CA ILE A 42 -4.74 11.82 14.28
C ILE A 42 -5.56 12.19 15.52
N ALA A 43 -5.25 13.31 16.17
CA ALA A 43 -5.96 13.76 17.37
C ALA A 43 -7.48 13.99 17.14
N PRO A 44 -7.93 14.68 16.07
CA PRO A 44 -9.35 14.81 15.76
C PRO A 44 -10.06 13.46 15.55
N ILE A 45 -9.43 12.51 14.86
CA ILE A 45 -9.99 11.16 14.67
C ILE A 45 -10.12 10.44 16.03
N LEU A 46 -9.07 10.49 16.86
CA LEU A 46 -9.11 9.89 18.21
C LEU A 46 -10.21 10.52 19.07
N GLN A 47 -10.38 11.85 19.01
CA GLN A 47 -11.43 12.56 19.71
C GLN A 47 -12.83 12.09 19.28
N ALA A 48 -13.06 11.97 17.97
CA ALA A 48 -14.31 11.45 17.44
C ALA A 48 -14.57 9.97 17.78
N LEU A 49 -13.51 9.20 18.07
CA LEU A 49 -13.57 7.83 18.58
C LEU A 49 -13.79 7.74 20.10
N GLY A 50 -13.99 8.89 20.75
CA GLY A 50 -14.31 9.00 22.18
C GLY A 50 -13.09 9.09 23.09
N TRP A 51 -11.88 9.28 22.55
CA TRP A 51 -10.66 9.52 23.33
C TRP A 51 -10.52 11.00 23.65
N ASP A 52 -10.38 11.36 24.92
CA ASP A 52 -10.11 12.74 25.28
C ASP A 52 -8.61 13.05 25.09
N THR A 53 -8.28 13.82 24.05
CA THR A 53 -6.89 14.20 23.72
C THR A 53 -6.31 15.27 24.66
N PHE A 54 -7.13 15.89 25.51
CA PHE A 54 -6.69 16.84 26.53
C PHE A 54 -6.45 16.16 27.88
N ASP A 55 -6.89 14.91 28.04
CA ASP A 55 -6.68 14.11 29.24
C ASP A 55 -5.49 13.16 29.08
N GLY A 56 -4.37 13.49 29.74
CA GLY A 56 -3.15 12.68 29.73
C GLY A 56 -3.30 11.27 30.35
N GLU A 57 -4.39 11.01 31.07
CA GLU A 57 -4.74 9.68 31.56
C GLU A 57 -5.48 8.83 30.51
N GLN A 58 -5.96 9.43 29.42
CA GLN A 58 -6.56 8.75 28.29
C GLN A 58 -5.69 8.76 27.04
N VAL A 59 -5.06 9.89 26.73
CA VAL A 59 -4.20 10.07 25.57
C VAL A 59 -2.91 10.72 26.04
N LYS A 60 -1.84 9.93 26.09
CA LYS A 60 -0.52 10.42 26.49
C LYS A 60 0.37 10.56 25.28
N PHE A 61 0.69 11.79 24.93
CA PHE A 61 1.69 12.09 23.91
C PHE A 61 3.10 11.78 24.42
N GLU A 62 3.99 11.42 23.50
CA GLU A 62 5.42 11.25 23.75
C GLU A 62 5.70 10.25 24.90
N TYR A 63 4.98 9.12 24.87
CA TYR A 63 4.96 8.09 25.89
C TYR A 63 6.27 7.28 25.89
N SER A 64 6.85 7.07 27.07
CA SER A 64 8.10 6.31 27.21
C SER A 64 7.81 4.84 27.45
N VAL A 65 8.40 3.96 26.64
CA VAL A 65 8.18 2.51 26.67
C VAL A 65 9.42 1.83 27.22
N GLY A 66 9.29 1.07 28.32
CA GLY A 66 10.41 0.33 28.91
C GLY A 66 11.31 1.11 29.89
N GLY A 67 10.78 2.15 30.52
CA GLY A 67 11.46 2.87 31.60
C GLY A 67 12.62 3.76 31.12
N ARG A 68 13.67 3.94 31.95
CA ARG A 68 14.74 4.94 31.74
C ARG A 68 15.62 4.70 30.50
N ASN A 69 15.79 3.45 30.08
CA ASN A 69 16.57 3.08 28.88
C ASN A 69 15.67 2.67 27.71
N GLY A 70 14.39 3.01 27.83
CA GLY A 70 13.34 2.67 26.90
C GLY A 70 13.28 3.58 25.69
N GLY A 71 12.50 3.16 24.69
CA GLY A 71 12.16 4.02 23.56
C GLY A 71 11.02 4.98 23.90
N ARG A 72 10.60 5.76 22.89
CA ARG A 72 9.40 6.61 22.98
C ARG A 72 8.50 6.33 21.79
N VAL A 73 7.20 6.43 22.02
CA VAL A 73 6.13 6.32 21.03
C VAL A 73 5.28 7.57 21.08
N ASP A 74 4.82 8.02 19.92
CA ASP A 74 4.18 9.34 19.81
C ASP A 74 2.91 9.47 20.65
N ILE A 75 2.08 8.43 20.70
CA ILE A 75 0.82 8.45 21.44
C ILE A 75 0.54 7.09 22.08
N ALA A 76 0.20 7.10 23.36
CA ALA A 76 -0.37 5.96 24.08
C ALA A 76 -1.84 6.22 24.41
N LEU A 77 -2.72 5.30 24.01
CA LEU A 77 -4.12 5.30 24.42
C LEU A 77 -4.27 4.47 25.70
N LYS A 78 -4.83 5.09 26.73
CA LYS A 78 -4.85 4.56 28.10
C LYS A 78 -6.27 4.43 28.65
N SER A 79 -6.49 3.38 29.42
CA SER A 79 -7.71 3.24 30.21
C SER A 79 -7.32 2.91 31.64
N ARG A 80 -7.56 3.87 32.55
CA ARG A 80 -6.99 3.84 33.90
C ARG A 80 -5.46 3.70 33.79
N ASP A 81 -4.87 2.79 34.55
CA ASP A 81 -3.42 2.57 34.57
C ASP A 81 -2.90 1.67 33.45
N ARG A 82 -3.74 1.25 32.50
CA ARG A 82 -3.36 0.33 31.42
C ARG A 82 -3.27 1.04 30.07
N VAL A 83 -2.16 0.84 29.35
CA VAL A 83 -2.05 1.16 27.92
C VAL A 83 -2.80 0.11 27.11
N VAL A 84 -3.78 0.54 26.31
CA VAL A 84 -4.62 -0.36 25.50
C VAL A 84 -4.27 -0.34 24.01
N ALA A 85 -3.66 0.74 23.53
CA ALA A 85 -3.11 0.83 22.19
C ALA A 85 -1.94 1.83 22.13
N LEU A 86 -1.01 1.59 21.21
CA LEU A 86 0.06 2.53 20.87
C LEU A 86 -0.11 3.04 19.44
N VAL A 87 0.17 4.32 19.21
CA VAL A 87 0.12 4.95 17.89
C VAL A 87 1.44 5.66 17.64
N GLU A 88 2.15 5.22 16.60
CA GLU A 88 3.35 5.85 16.07
C GLU A 88 2.96 6.65 14.82
N ALA A 89 3.21 7.95 14.85
CA ALA A 89 3.00 8.85 13.74
C ALA A 89 4.27 8.99 12.90
N LYS A 90 4.11 9.23 11.61
CA LYS A 90 5.21 9.56 10.69
C LYS A 90 4.76 10.67 9.75
N ALA A 91 5.73 11.39 9.17
CA ALA A 91 5.43 12.40 8.16
C ALA A 91 4.77 11.74 6.92
N PRO A 92 3.86 12.42 6.19
CA PRO A 92 3.09 11.81 5.10
C PRO A 92 3.88 11.18 3.94
N THR A 93 5.13 11.58 3.74
CA THR A 93 5.99 11.04 2.68
C THR A 93 6.89 9.89 3.14
N THR A 94 6.77 9.46 4.40
CA THR A 94 7.63 8.43 5.01
C THR A 94 7.24 7.04 4.53
N ASP A 95 8.24 6.22 4.17
CA ASP A 95 7.99 4.78 3.99
C ASP A 95 7.79 4.12 5.36
N LEU A 96 6.54 3.84 5.68
CA LEU A 96 6.16 3.20 6.93
C LEU A 96 6.77 1.79 7.09
N ASN A 97 7.20 1.10 6.02
CA ASN A 97 7.71 -0.28 6.15
C ASN A 97 8.98 -0.39 7.00
N SER A 98 9.86 0.61 6.97
CA SER A 98 11.10 0.65 7.77
C SER A 98 10.82 0.81 9.28
N HIS A 99 9.63 1.31 9.65
CA HIS A 99 9.26 1.60 11.03
C HIS A 99 8.45 0.48 11.69
N VAL A 100 8.04 -0.55 10.93
CA VAL A 100 7.21 -1.66 11.44
C VAL A 100 7.89 -2.41 12.59
N ALA A 101 9.18 -2.74 12.46
CA ALA A 101 9.90 -3.50 13.48
C ALA A 101 9.99 -2.74 14.81
N GLN A 102 10.23 -1.42 14.74
CA GLN A 102 10.35 -0.54 15.91
C GLN A 102 9.03 -0.48 16.69
N VAL A 103 7.93 -0.10 16.04
CA VAL A 103 6.63 0.05 16.72
C VAL A 103 6.13 -1.27 17.30
N LEU A 104 6.35 -2.39 16.60
CA LEU A 104 6.01 -3.72 17.12
C LEU A 104 6.88 -4.10 18.33
N GLY A 105 8.17 -3.73 18.33
CA GLY A 105 9.06 -3.94 19.47
C GLY A 105 8.58 -3.19 20.71
N TYR A 106 8.22 -1.92 20.56
CA TYR A 106 7.65 -1.12 21.64
C TYR A 106 6.33 -1.71 22.16
N ALA A 107 5.40 -2.04 21.26
CA ALA A 107 4.11 -2.60 21.66
C ALA A 107 4.23 -3.99 22.31
N PHE A 108 5.19 -4.80 21.87
CA PHE A 108 5.48 -6.09 22.49
C PHE A 108 6.05 -5.92 23.90
N HIS A 109 7.02 -5.00 24.08
CA HIS A 109 7.59 -4.69 25.38
C HIS A 109 6.54 -4.15 26.37
N GLU A 110 5.64 -3.28 25.91
CA GLU A 110 4.57 -2.71 26.73
C GLU A 110 3.40 -3.69 26.97
N GLY A 111 3.38 -4.83 26.28
CA GLY A 111 2.32 -5.84 26.43
C GLY A 111 0.96 -5.39 25.87
N VAL A 112 0.97 -4.49 24.89
CA VAL A 112 -0.24 -3.90 24.30
C VAL A 112 -0.83 -4.81 23.23
N ASP A 113 -2.15 -4.84 23.13
CA ASP A 113 -2.87 -5.76 22.24
C ASP A 113 -2.96 -5.26 20.79
N ILE A 114 -2.98 -3.94 20.57
CA ILE A 114 -3.06 -3.30 19.25
C ILE A 114 -2.01 -2.19 19.16
N CYS A 115 -1.26 -2.14 18.06
CA CYS A 115 -0.45 -0.98 17.74
C CYS A 115 -0.73 -0.47 16.33
N VAL A 116 -0.52 0.83 16.16
CA VAL A 116 -0.84 1.58 14.97
C VAL A 116 0.41 2.28 14.48
N LEU A 117 0.65 2.22 13.18
CA LEU A 117 1.65 3.02 12.48
C LEU A 117 0.92 3.86 11.43
N THR A 118 1.05 5.18 11.48
CA THR A 118 0.23 6.05 10.65
C THR A 118 0.93 7.31 10.17
N THR A 119 0.51 7.80 9.00
CA THR A 119 0.84 9.14 8.49
C THR A 119 -0.30 10.16 8.67
N GLY A 120 -1.36 9.77 9.39
CA GLY A 120 -2.66 10.46 9.39
C GLY A 120 -3.55 10.06 8.21
N MET A 121 -3.01 9.91 7.00
CA MET A 121 -3.79 9.50 5.82
C MET A 121 -3.78 7.99 5.56
N GLU A 122 -2.71 7.32 5.96
CA GLU A 122 -2.58 5.86 5.91
C GLU A 122 -2.42 5.35 7.35
N TRP A 123 -3.20 4.33 7.72
CA TRP A 123 -3.18 3.72 9.05
C TRP A 123 -2.96 2.22 8.94
N TRP A 124 -1.87 1.71 9.48
CA TRP A 124 -1.61 0.28 9.56
C TRP A 124 -1.79 -0.20 10.99
N LEU A 125 -2.69 -1.17 11.15
CA LEU A 125 -3.02 -1.72 12.46
C LEU A 125 -2.48 -3.14 12.57
N TYR A 126 -1.82 -3.41 13.69
CA TYR A 126 -1.11 -4.65 13.95
C TYR A 126 -1.53 -5.28 15.26
N LEU A 127 -1.44 -6.61 15.30
CA LEU A 127 -1.45 -7.39 16.54
C LEU A 127 -0.01 -7.77 16.90
N PRO A 128 0.69 -7.00 17.75
CA PRO A 128 2.13 -7.18 17.99
C PRO A 128 2.50 -8.53 18.59
N ARG A 129 1.57 -9.17 19.30
CA ARG A 129 1.78 -10.42 20.04
C ARG A 129 1.41 -11.68 19.24
N GLU A 130 0.83 -11.54 18.05
CA GLU A 130 0.53 -12.69 17.20
C GLU A 130 1.83 -13.27 16.61
N PRO A 131 1.91 -14.60 16.38
CA PRO A 131 3.12 -15.23 15.87
C PRO A 131 3.37 -14.90 14.38
N GLY A 132 4.57 -15.22 13.90
CA GLY A 132 4.96 -15.08 12.50
C GLY A 132 5.68 -13.77 12.18
N GLU A 133 5.94 -13.52 10.90
CA GLU A 133 6.68 -12.35 10.43
C GLU A 133 5.95 -11.04 10.80
N PRO A 134 6.67 -9.98 11.20
CA PRO A 134 6.10 -8.68 11.55
C PRO A 134 5.04 -8.15 10.56
N ARG A 135 5.32 -8.27 9.25
CA ARG A 135 4.41 -7.82 8.20
C ARG A 135 3.09 -8.63 8.16
N LYS A 136 3.16 -9.92 8.46
CA LYS A 136 2.00 -10.82 8.51
C LYS A 136 1.13 -10.60 9.74
N ARG A 137 1.55 -9.78 10.71
CA ARG A 137 0.75 -9.40 11.89
C ARG A 137 -0.14 -8.16 11.66
N ARG A 138 -0.07 -7.56 10.46
CA ARG A 138 -0.97 -6.47 10.07
C ARG A 138 -2.34 -7.04 9.76
N PHE A 139 -3.36 -6.60 10.48
CA PHE A 139 -4.73 -7.06 10.27
C PHE A 139 -5.58 -6.05 9.49
N ALA A 140 -5.22 -4.77 9.48
CA ALA A 140 -5.93 -3.75 8.73
C ALA A 140 -4.99 -2.67 8.17
N GLN A 141 -5.41 -2.10 7.03
CA GLN A 141 -4.82 -0.93 6.42
C GLN A 141 -5.95 0.02 6.02
N LEU A 142 -6.05 1.16 6.71
CA LEU A 142 -7.11 2.15 6.46
C LEU A 142 -6.51 3.31 5.66
N MET A 143 -7.05 3.52 4.46
CA MET A 143 -6.58 4.52 3.50
C MET A 143 -7.60 5.66 3.43
N VAL A 144 -7.35 6.74 4.18
CA VAL A 144 -8.33 7.80 4.47
C VAL A 144 -8.89 8.43 3.21
N GLU A 145 -8.09 8.64 2.17
CA GLU A 145 -8.54 9.27 0.91
C GLU A 145 -9.17 8.27 -0.12
N GLN A 146 -9.15 6.94 0.12
CA GLN A 146 -9.39 5.88 -0.89
C GLN A 146 -10.62 5.05 -0.58
N ALA A 147 -10.77 4.70 0.69
CA ALA A 147 -11.86 3.85 1.15
C ALA A 147 -13.20 4.61 1.08
N SER A 148 -14.33 3.91 1.16
CA SER A 148 -15.60 4.61 1.41
C SER A 148 -15.60 5.20 2.82
N LEU A 149 -16.31 6.30 3.04
CA LEU A 149 -16.41 6.91 4.37
C LEU A 149 -17.11 5.97 5.34
N GLU A 150 -18.14 5.28 4.86
CA GLU A 150 -18.92 4.30 5.63
C GLU A 150 -18.00 3.19 6.16
N GLN A 151 -17.16 2.61 5.30
CA GLN A 151 -16.23 1.56 5.71
C GLN A 151 -15.16 2.10 6.67
N LEU A 152 -14.63 3.31 6.43
CA LEU A 152 -13.65 3.91 7.34
C LEU A 152 -14.24 4.14 8.72
N VAL A 153 -15.44 4.69 8.81
CA VAL A 153 -16.13 4.90 10.10
C VAL A 153 -16.30 3.57 10.82
N GLU A 154 -16.80 2.55 10.14
CA GLU A 154 -16.96 1.22 10.71
C GLU A 154 -15.64 0.63 11.21
N ASP A 155 -14.57 0.70 10.42
CA ASP A 155 -13.26 0.15 10.77
C ASP A 155 -12.60 0.92 11.91
N PHE A 156 -12.60 2.26 11.86
CA PHE A 156 -12.04 3.09 12.93
C PHE A 156 -12.76 2.86 14.25
N GLU A 157 -14.10 2.81 14.26
CA GLU A 157 -14.86 2.49 15.47
C GLU A 157 -14.60 1.08 15.97
N CYS A 158 -14.60 0.10 15.07
CA CYS A 158 -14.39 -1.31 15.39
C CYS A 158 -13.03 -1.53 16.06
N PHE A 159 -11.97 -0.91 15.53
CA PHE A 159 -10.61 -1.20 15.96
C PHE A 159 -10.04 -0.19 16.96
N LEU A 160 -10.38 1.10 16.82
CA LEU A 160 -9.79 2.19 17.63
C LEU A 160 -10.81 2.95 18.49
N GLY A 161 -12.11 2.64 18.38
CA GLY A 161 -13.14 3.20 19.27
C GLY A 161 -12.84 2.90 20.74
N LYS A 162 -12.90 3.91 21.61
CA LYS A 162 -12.51 3.76 23.03
C LYS A 162 -13.21 2.61 23.73
N GLN A 163 -14.54 2.49 23.57
CA GLN A 163 -15.31 1.41 24.20
C GLN A 163 -14.90 0.03 23.69
N ASN A 164 -14.62 -0.10 22.38
CA ASN A 164 -14.21 -1.37 21.78
C ASN A 164 -12.81 -1.79 22.23
N LEU A 165 -11.87 -0.85 22.32
CA LEU A 165 -10.52 -1.11 22.83
C LEU A 165 -10.57 -1.54 24.30
N VAL A 166 -11.27 -0.78 25.14
CA VAL A 166 -11.34 -1.04 26.59
C VAL A 166 -12.04 -2.37 26.91
N ARG A 167 -13.10 -2.72 26.17
CA ARG A 167 -13.86 -3.97 26.38
C ARG A 167 -13.27 -5.17 25.63
N GLY A 168 -12.12 -5.01 24.98
CA GLY A 168 -11.45 -6.06 24.20
C GLY A 168 -12.21 -6.48 22.92
N GLY A 169 -13.20 -5.70 22.49
CA GLY A 169 -13.90 -5.90 21.23
C GLY A 169 -12.97 -5.78 20.03
N SER A 170 -12.10 -4.76 20.04
CA SER A 170 -11.11 -4.52 18.98
C SER A 170 -10.18 -5.72 18.78
N LEU A 171 -9.64 -6.30 19.87
CA LEU A 171 -8.75 -7.46 19.80
C LEU A 171 -9.45 -8.68 19.21
N ARG A 172 -10.70 -8.96 19.63
CA ARG A 172 -11.48 -10.09 19.08
C ARG A 172 -11.72 -9.93 17.58
N GLN A 173 -12.10 -8.72 17.14
CA GLN A 173 -12.34 -8.45 15.73
C GLN A 173 -11.04 -8.48 14.90
N ALA A 174 -9.98 -7.85 15.40
CA ALA A 174 -8.67 -7.85 14.76
C ALA A 174 -8.14 -9.28 14.54
N ARG A 175 -8.25 -10.17 15.55
CA ARG A 175 -7.86 -11.58 15.41
C ARG A 175 -8.68 -12.32 14.36
N ARG A 176 -9.99 -12.06 14.30
CA ARG A 176 -10.88 -12.66 13.30
C ARG A 176 -10.46 -12.23 11.88
N VAL A 177 -10.21 -10.94 11.68
CA VAL A 177 -9.76 -10.39 10.40
C VAL A 177 -8.39 -10.95 10.01
N LEU A 178 -7.43 -10.96 10.93
CA LEU A 178 -6.09 -11.48 10.68
C LEU A 178 -6.12 -12.95 10.26
N LYS A 179 -6.85 -13.78 11.02
CA LYS A 179 -7.00 -15.21 10.74
C LYS A 179 -7.66 -15.45 9.38
N ALA A 180 -8.76 -14.75 9.08
CA ALA A 180 -9.44 -14.86 7.80
C ALA A 180 -8.53 -14.43 6.63
N GLY A 181 -7.72 -13.39 6.82
CA GLY A 181 -6.70 -12.98 5.85
C GLY A 181 -5.66 -14.06 5.58
N HIS A 182 -5.09 -14.66 6.64
CA HIS A 182 -4.12 -15.75 6.51
C HIS A 182 -4.72 -16.99 5.83
N GLU A 183 -5.96 -17.34 6.16
CA GLU A 183 -6.70 -18.44 5.51
C GLU A 183 -6.90 -18.16 4.02
N ALA A 184 -7.34 -16.94 3.67
CA ALA A 184 -7.51 -16.52 2.28
C ALA A 184 -6.19 -16.53 1.50
N ASP A 185 -5.10 -16.03 2.08
CA ASP A 185 -3.76 -16.05 1.46
C ASP A 185 -3.26 -17.48 1.24
N ARG A 186 -3.49 -18.38 2.21
CA ARG A 186 -3.12 -19.79 2.10
C ARG A 186 -3.94 -20.47 0.99
N LEU A 187 -5.24 -20.23 0.94
CA LEU A 187 -6.11 -20.77 -0.11
C LEU A 187 -5.71 -20.23 -1.50
N LYS A 188 -5.48 -18.92 -1.62
CA LYS A 188 -5.03 -18.28 -2.87
C LYS A 188 -3.71 -18.87 -3.38
N THR A 189 -2.82 -19.25 -2.47
CA THR A 189 -1.51 -19.83 -2.80
C THR A 189 -1.58 -21.32 -3.11
N GLU A 190 -2.35 -22.08 -2.33
CA GLU A 190 -2.35 -23.55 -2.41
C GLU A 190 -3.38 -24.09 -3.40
N MET A 191 -4.54 -23.45 -3.57
CA MET A 191 -5.58 -23.93 -4.51
C MET A 191 -5.05 -24.04 -5.96
N PRO A 192 -4.32 -23.05 -6.52
CA PRO A 192 -3.78 -23.19 -7.87
C PRO A 192 -2.76 -24.32 -8.00
N LYS A 193 -1.93 -24.54 -6.97
CA LYS A 193 -0.92 -25.63 -6.95
C LYS A 193 -1.60 -27.00 -6.94
N ILE A 194 -2.61 -27.16 -6.07
CA ILE A 194 -3.37 -28.40 -5.95
C ILE A 194 -4.12 -28.65 -7.26
N TRP A 195 -4.79 -27.64 -7.83
CA TRP A 195 -5.48 -27.76 -9.12
C TRP A 195 -4.53 -28.19 -10.23
N LYS A 196 -3.37 -27.52 -10.38
CA LYS A 196 -2.37 -27.91 -11.36
C LYS A 196 -1.92 -29.36 -11.16
N ARG A 197 -1.64 -29.76 -9.91
CA ARG A 197 -1.26 -31.15 -9.60
C ARG A 197 -2.34 -32.14 -10.03
N MET A 198 -3.61 -31.85 -9.75
CA MET A 198 -4.74 -32.71 -10.15
C MET A 198 -4.82 -32.88 -11.67
N LEU A 199 -4.50 -31.83 -12.45
CA LEU A 199 -4.43 -31.90 -13.91
C LEU A 199 -3.23 -32.72 -14.39
N ASP A 200 -2.04 -32.45 -13.82
CA ASP A 200 -0.78 -33.10 -14.20
C ASP A 200 -0.83 -34.61 -13.92
N THR A 201 -1.35 -35.01 -12.76
CA THR A 201 -1.48 -36.43 -12.37
C THR A 201 -2.70 -37.10 -12.98
N ALA A 202 -3.60 -36.34 -13.62
CA ALA A 202 -4.92 -36.80 -14.04
C ALA A 202 -5.66 -37.52 -12.90
N ASP A 203 -5.95 -36.77 -11.85
CA ASP A 203 -6.60 -37.25 -10.63
C ASP A 203 -7.83 -38.15 -10.91
N ASP A 204 -7.89 -39.31 -10.25
CA ASP A 204 -8.88 -40.36 -10.54
C ASP A 204 -10.32 -39.90 -10.31
N GLU A 205 -10.57 -39.10 -9.26
CA GLU A 205 -11.92 -38.56 -8.98
C GLU A 205 -12.35 -37.59 -10.08
N LEU A 206 -11.41 -36.77 -10.58
CA LEU A 206 -11.65 -35.85 -11.68
C LEU A 206 -11.87 -36.59 -13.01
N VAL A 207 -11.11 -37.65 -13.27
CA VAL A 207 -11.27 -38.51 -14.45
C VAL A 207 -12.64 -39.18 -14.44
N GLU A 208 -13.07 -39.74 -13.32
CA GLU A 208 -14.39 -40.38 -13.21
C GLU A 208 -15.52 -39.36 -13.33
N LEU A 209 -15.38 -38.18 -12.70
CA LEU A 209 -16.35 -37.10 -12.81
C LEU A 209 -16.55 -36.66 -14.26
N ILE A 210 -15.47 -36.40 -14.99
CA ILE A 210 -15.55 -35.98 -16.41
C ILE A 210 -16.11 -37.12 -17.26
N SER A 211 -15.67 -38.36 -17.05
CA SER A 211 -16.16 -39.54 -17.77
C SER A 211 -17.67 -39.70 -17.62
N LYS A 212 -18.18 -39.54 -16.40
CA LYS A 212 -19.61 -39.57 -16.09
C LYS A 212 -20.38 -38.46 -16.83
N ARG A 213 -19.91 -37.20 -16.76
CA ARG A 213 -20.59 -36.07 -17.41
C ARG A 213 -20.60 -36.17 -18.94
N VAL A 214 -19.52 -36.69 -19.53
CA VAL A 214 -19.45 -36.93 -20.99
C VAL A 214 -20.42 -38.03 -21.39
N TYR A 215 -20.47 -39.14 -20.65
CA TYR A 215 -21.42 -40.23 -20.91
C TYR A 215 -22.88 -39.75 -20.79
N GLU A 216 -23.24 -39.01 -19.73
CA GLU A 216 -24.58 -38.45 -19.57
C GLU A 216 -25.02 -37.58 -20.76
N LYS A 217 -24.07 -36.90 -21.42
CA LYS A 217 -24.35 -36.01 -22.54
C LYS A 217 -24.32 -36.70 -23.91
N THR A 218 -23.55 -37.76 -24.06
CA THR A 218 -23.23 -38.36 -25.38
C THR A 218 -23.63 -39.82 -25.51
N SER A 219 -23.98 -40.49 -24.41
CA SER A 219 -24.13 -41.94 -24.29
C SER A 219 -22.86 -42.73 -24.68
N ILE A 220 -21.71 -42.06 -24.77
CA ILE A 220 -20.41 -42.64 -25.09
C ILE A 220 -19.51 -42.49 -23.86
N ARG A 221 -18.90 -43.60 -23.41
CA ARG A 221 -17.98 -43.58 -22.26
C ARG A 221 -16.56 -43.32 -22.77
N PRO A 222 -15.93 -42.17 -22.45
CA PRO A 222 -14.55 -41.93 -22.84
C PRO A 222 -13.62 -42.87 -22.04
N SER A 223 -12.48 -43.24 -22.62
CA SER A 223 -11.45 -43.98 -21.89
C SER A 223 -10.75 -43.06 -20.89
N SER A 224 -10.24 -43.65 -19.80
CA SER A 224 -9.45 -42.92 -18.80
C SER A 224 -8.25 -42.20 -19.44
N THR A 225 -7.62 -42.82 -20.44
CA THR A 225 -6.52 -42.23 -21.21
C THR A 225 -6.94 -40.98 -21.99
N GLN A 226 -8.13 -40.97 -22.60
CA GLN A 226 -8.65 -39.81 -23.32
C GLN A 226 -8.89 -38.63 -22.37
N VAL A 227 -9.51 -38.89 -21.22
CA VAL A 227 -9.76 -37.86 -20.21
C VAL A 227 -8.45 -37.36 -19.59
N ALA A 228 -7.54 -38.27 -19.25
CA ALA A 228 -6.24 -37.93 -18.70
C ALA A 228 -5.38 -37.11 -19.69
N GLY A 229 -5.45 -37.43 -20.98
CA GLY A 229 -4.82 -36.64 -22.04
C GLY A 229 -5.38 -35.22 -22.12
N LEU A 230 -6.71 -35.08 -22.03
CA LEU A 230 -7.38 -33.77 -21.98
C LEU A 230 -6.93 -32.96 -20.76
N LEU A 231 -6.92 -33.56 -19.56
CA LEU A 231 -6.53 -32.90 -18.32
C LEU A 231 -5.10 -32.36 -18.39
N ARG A 232 -4.16 -33.20 -18.83
CA ARG A 232 -2.75 -32.80 -18.99
C ARG A 232 -2.52 -31.78 -20.11
N SER A 233 -3.40 -31.72 -21.11
CA SER A 233 -3.30 -30.74 -22.20
C SER A 233 -3.68 -29.32 -21.79
N GLN A 234 -4.28 -29.13 -20.61
CA GLN A 234 -4.65 -27.81 -20.10
C GLN A 234 -3.41 -27.05 -19.60
N GLN A 235 -3.12 -25.91 -20.21
CA GLN A 235 -2.12 -24.98 -19.67
C GLN A 235 -2.72 -24.20 -18.48
N VAL A 236 -2.31 -24.53 -17.26
CA VAL A 236 -2.58 -23.70 -16.08
C VAL A 236 -1.36 -22.84 -15.78
N GLN A 237 -1.48 -21.55 -16.06
CA GLN A 237 -0.54 -20.56 -15.53
C GLN A 237 -0.80 -20.42 -14.03
N LEU A 238 0.13 -20.89 -13.21
CA LEU A 238 0.13 -20.61 -11.78
C LEU A 238 0.39 -19.11 -11.61
N ALA A 239 -0.59 -18.37 -11.10
CA ALA A 239 -0.34 -17.03 -10.63
C ALA A 239 0.76 -17.12 -9.55
N THR A 240 1.91 -16.49 -9.79
CA THR A 240 2.88 -16.22 -8.75
C THR A 240 2.20 -15.41 -7.64
N PRO A 241 2.55 -15.61 -6.35
CA PRO A 241 2.04 -14.74 -5.30
C PRO A 241 2.52 -13.33 -5.59
N VAL A 242 1.64 -12.52 -6.19
CA VAL A 242 1.75 -11.07 -6.15
C VAL A 242 1.64 -10.72 -4.68
N GLU A 243 2.78 -10.45 -4.03
CA GLU A 243 2.78 -9.76 -2.74
C GLU A 243 1.81 -8.59 -2.88
N ALA A 244 0.77 -8.59 -2.04
CA ALA A 244 -0.28 -7.59 -2.05
C ALA A 244 0.34 -6.20 -1.87
N ARG A 245 0.68 -5.54 -2.98
CA ARG A 245 1.10 -4.14 -2.98
C ARG A 245 -0.13 -3.29 -3.22
N ARG A 246 -0.69 -2.89 -2.08
CA ARG A 246 -1.20 -1.55 -1.80
C ARG A 246 -1.67 -0.75 -3.02
N ALA A 247 -2.98 -0.78 -3.21
CA ALA A 247 -3.72 0.47 -3.30
C ALA A 247 -3.25 1.41 -2.18
N SER A 248 -2.91 2.67 -2.35
CA SER A 248 -2.63 3.57 -3.48
C SER A 248 -2.07 4.86 -2.82
N PHE A 249 -1.61 5.87 -3.56
CA PHE A 249 -2.11 7.26 -3.40
C PHE A 249 -1.35 8.23 -4.29
N THR A 250 -2.12 8.70 -5.25
CA THR A 250 -2.10 10.06 -5.76
C THR A 250 -2.43 11.05 -4.64
N ALA A 251 -1.58 12.06 -4.43
CA ALA A 251 -2.01 13.34 -3.92
C ALA A 251 -1.43 14.47 -4.80
N THR A 252 -2.34 15.27 -5.33
CA THR A 252 -2.18 16.65 -5.80
C THR A 252 -3.55 17.30 -5.59
N PRO A 253 -3.71 18.65 -5.47
CA PRO A 253 -2.70 19.71 -5.63
C PRO A 253 -2.76 20.84 -4.57
N ALA A 254 -1.72 21.66 -4.49
CA ALA A 254 -1.85 23.04 -4.00
C ALA A 254 -1.39 24.04 -5.07
N MET A 255 -2.21 25.07 -5.30
CA MET A 255 -1.94 26.22 -6.16
C MET A 255 -1.44 27.41 -5.33
N LYS A 256 -0.32 27.97 -5.80
CA LYS A 256 0.13 29.37 -5.83
C LYS A 256 -0.09 30.29 -4.61
N ALA A 257 1.03 30.80 -4.11
CA ALA A 257 1.21 32.20 -3.70
C ALA A 257 2.63 32.67 -4.06
N ASP A 258 2.79 33.99 -4.09
CA ASP A 258 3.70 34.82 -4.90
C ASP A 258 5.22 34.67 -4.73
N GLU A 259 5.91 35.11 -5.79
CA GLU A 259 7.32 35.51 -5.82
C GLU A 259 7.60 36.68 -4.88
N GLN A 260 8.61 36.52 -4.01
CA GLN A 260 9.65 37.52 -3.75
C GLN A 260 10.87 36.85 -3.10
N ALA A 261 12.03 37.03 -3.72
CA ALA A 261 13.34 36.52 -3.30
C ALA A 261 14.03 37.49 -2.31
N PRO A 262 15.25 37.22 -1.77
CA PRO A 262 16.02 35.97 -1.77
C PRO A 262 16.57 35.61 -0.37
N LEU A 263 16.61 34.31 -0.03
CA LEU A 263 17.56 33.82 0.98
C LEU A 263 18.38 32.67 0.38
N ARG A 264 19.70 32.90 0.43
CA ARG A 264 20.80 32.15 -0.19
C ARG A 264 20.65 30.63 -0.04
N SER A 265 20.44 29.92 -1.14
CA SER A 265 20.58 28.45 -1.17
C SER A 265 22.05 28.07 -1.34
N THR A 266 22.62 27.42 -0.33
CA THR A 266 23.85 26.63 -0.49
C THR A 266 23.54 25.45 -1.40
N LYS A 267 24.15 25.43 -2.60
CA LYS A 267 24.07 24.30 -3.53
C LYS A 267 24.70 23.05 -2.90
N VAL A 268 23.91 22.02 -2.64
CA VAL A 268 24.42 20.66 -2.42
C VAL A 268 24.74 20.06 -3.80
N PRO A 269 25.92 19.42 -4.01
CA PRO A 269 26.25 18.82 -5.30
C PRO A 269 25.33 17.64 -5.63
N THR A 270 24.72 17.63 -6.82
CA THR A 270 24.04 16.44 -7.36
C THR A 270 25.08 15.46 -7.87
N VAL A 271 25.29 14.39 -7.10
CA VAL A 271 26.13 13.26 -7.48
C VAL A 271 25.58 12.60 -8.76
N LYS A 272 26.47 12.29 -9.72
CA LYS A 272 26.11 11.72 -11.04
C LYS A 272 25.98 10.18 -10.96
N PRO A 273 25.10 9.55 -11.75
CA PRO A 273 25.05 8.10 -11.83
C PRO A 273 26.13 7.58 -12.78
N VAL A 274 26.66 6.39 -12.48
CA VAL A 274 27.68 5.67 -13.28
C VAL A 274 27.11 4.38 -13.87
N ALA A 275 26.12 3.80 -13.21
CA ALA A 275 25.41 2.62 -13.69
C ALA A 275 24.03 2.52 -13.05
N ILE A 276 23.18 1.67 -13.64
CA ILE A 276 21.98 1.17 -12.99
C ILE A 276 22.02 -0.36 -12.95
N VAL A 277 21.40 -0.95 -11.94
CA VAL A 277 21.05 -2.37 -11.95
C VAL A 277 19.54 -2.44 -12.10
N LEU A 278 19.08 -2.97 -13.22
CA LEU A 278 17.67 -3.14 -13.52
C LEU A 278 17.35 -4.63 -13.64
N TRP A 279 16.51 -5.16 -12.76
CA TRP A 279 16.19 -6.60 -12.67
C TRP A 279 17.44 -7.49 -12.59
N GLY A 280 18.43 -7.07 -11.78
CA GLY A 280 19.70 -7.77 -11.61
C GLY A 280 20.70 -7.62 -12.75
N GLN A 281 20.36 -6.91 -13.84
CA GLN A 281 21.26 -6.64 -14.96
C GLN A 281 21.86 -5.23 -14.87
N ARG A 282 23.18 -5.13 -14.97
CA ARG A 282 23.89 -3.85 -14.90
C ARG A 282 23.91 -3.17 -16.27
N HIS A 283 23.57 -1.88 -16.30
CA HIS A 283 23.64 -1.01 -17.48
C HIS A 283 24.44 0.24 -17.15
N SER A 284 25.39 0.60 -18.01
CA SER A 284 26.19 1.82 -17.84
C SER A 284 25.35 3.06 -18.17
N VAL A 285 25.46 4.10 -17.35
CA VAL A 285 24.83 5.41 -17.58
C VAL A 285 25.76 6.50 -17.09
N THR A 286 25.70 7.68 -17.69
CA THR A 286 26.55 8.83 -17.32
C THR A 286 25.73 10.02 -16.83
N THR A 287 24.42 9.99 -17.09
CA THR A 287 23.48 11.04 -16.70
C THR A 287 22.22 10.47 -16.08
N HIS A 288 21.56 11.25 -15.23
CA HIS A 288 20.24 10.88 -14.72
C HIS A 288 19.21 10.75 -15.86
N LYS A 289 19.36 11.48 -16.96
CA LYS A 289 18.47 11.35 -18.13
C LYS A 289 18.58 9.95 -18.76
N GLU A 290 19.80 9.44 -18.92
CA GLU A 290 20.05 8.09 -19.44
C GLU A 290 19.45 6.99 -18.58
N VAL A 291 19.38 7.18 -17.25
CA VAL A 291 18.67 6.23 -16.36
C VAL A 291 17.23 6.00 -16.84
N LEU A 292 16.51 7.07 -17.18
CA LEU A 292 15.13 6.96 -17.62
C LEU A 292 15.01 6.36 -19.03
N CYS A 293 15.95 6.69 -19.92
CA CYS A 293 16.00 6.12 -21.27
C CYS A 293 16.18 4.59 -21.19
N VAL A 294 17.18 4.12 -20.45
CA VAL A 294 17.47 2.68 -20.31
C VAL A 294 16.29 1.94 -19.67
N VAL A 295 15.65 2.52 -18.64
CA VAL A 295 14.45 1.93 -18.03
C VAL A 295 13.31 1.81 -19.04
N ALA A 296 13.07 2.86 -19.84
CA ALA A 296 12.01 2.84 -20.85
C ALA A 296 12.29 1.82 -21.97
N GLU A 297 13.53 1.73 -22.47
CA GLU A 297 13.93 0.74 -23.45
C GLU A 297 13.75 -0.69 -22.92
N LYS A 298 14.24 -0.96 -21.70
CA LYS A 298 14.16 -2.30 -21.12
C LYS A 298 12.74 -2.72 -20.77
N LEU A 299 11.87 -1.77 -20.43
CA LEU A 299 10.44 -2.02 -20.32
C LEU A 299 9.79 -2.31 -21.68
N PHE A 300 10.17 -1.58 -22.73
CA PHE A 300 9.65 -1.83 -24.07
C PHE A 300 10.07 -3.20 -24.60
N GLU A 301 11.33 -3.59 -24.41
CA GLU A 301 11.85 -4.92 -24.79
C GLU A 301 11.07 -6.06 -24.15
N ARG A 302 10.67 -5.92 -22.88
CA ARG A 302 9.96 -6.98 -22.13
C ARG A 302 8.44 -6.93 -22.29
N HIS A 303 7.86 -5.75 -22.55
CA HIS A 303 6.42 -5.50 -22.49
C HIS A 303 5.90 -4.68 -23.69
N ALA A 304 6.43 -4.90 -24.89
CA ALA A 304 6.06 -4.13 -26.08
C ALA A 304 4.54 -4.06 -26.31
N GLY A 305 3.83 -5.18 -26.13
CA GLY A 305 2.36 -5.27 -26.29
C GLY A 305 1.55 -4.50 -25.25
N GLU A 306 2.16 -4.15 -24.12
CA GLU A 306 1.51 -3.43 -23.01
C GLU A 306 2.09 -2.03 -22.80
N PHE A 307 3.05 -1.60 -23.64
CA PHE A 307 3.76 -0.34 -23.42
C PHE A 307 2.86 0.90 -23.50
N TYR A 308 1.69 0.76 -24.13
CA TYR A 308 0.64 1.79 -24.14
C TYR A 308 0.19 2.21 -22.74
N LYS A 309 0.34 1.36 -21.71
CA LYS A 309 0.03 1.69 -20.31
C LYS A 309 0.76 2.94 -19.82
N LEU A 310 1.97 3.21 -20.33
CA LEU A 310 2.72 4.42 -19.96
C LEU A 310 2.11 5.72 -20.51
N LEU A 311 1.23 5.65 -21.53
CA LEU A 311 0.53 6.84 -22.05
C LEU A 311 -0.44 7.44 -21.03
N GLU A 312 -0.88 6.66 -20.05
CA GLU A 312 -1.75 7.14 -18.97
C GLU A 312 -0.97 8.00 -17.95
N LEU A 313 0.36 7.91 -17.95
CA LEU A 313 1.20 8.68 -17.04
C LEU A 313 1.33 10.13 -17.51
N LYS A 314 0.75 11.02 -16.70
CA LYS A 314 0.92 12.47 -16.86
C LYS A 314 1.55 13.15 -15.65
N GLY A 315 2.28 14.22 -15.94
CA GLY A 315 2.63 15.25 -14.98
C GLY A 315 1.49 16.25 -14.81
N ARG A 316 1.77 17.41 -14.21
CA ARG A 316 0.76 18.42 -13.89
C ARG A 316 0.07 19.02 -15.12
N ARG A 317 0.79 19.12 -16.24
CA ARG A 317 0.31 19.76 -17.49
C ARG A 317 0.51 18.90 -18.74
N HIS A 318 1.56 18.08 -18.77
CA HIS A 318 1.93 17.30 -19.95
C HIS A 318 2.10 15.81 -19.61
N PRO A 319 1.82 14.90 -20.57
CA PRO A 319 2.14 13.48 -20.43
C PRO A 319 3.65 13.25 -20.28
N PHE A 320 4.03 12.14 -19.64
CA PHE A 320 5.42 11.70 -19.59
C PHE A 320 5.81 10.84 -20.77
N VAL A 321 4.83 10.14 -21.37
CA VAL A 321 5.00 9.34 -22.57
C VAL A 321 3.91 9.69 -23.57
N ALA A 322 4.25 9.88 -24.83
CA ALA A 322 3.31 10.19 -25.89
C ALA A 322 3.66 9.49 -27.20
N ARG A 323 2.66 9.22 -28.04
CA ARG A 323 2.86 8.76 -29.43
C ARG A 323 3.31 9.88 -30.37
N ASN A 324 3.05 11.13 -29.99
CA ASN A 324 3.49 12.32 -30.70
C ASN A 324 4.40 13.16 -29.78
N ARG A 325 5.63 13.40 -30.23
CA ARG A 325 6.64 14.20 -29.52
C ARG A 325 6.14 15.59 -29.11
N GLN A 326 5.30 16.21 -29.93
CA GLN A 326 4.76 17.55 -29.69
C GLN A 326 3.77 17.63 -28.52
N ALA A 327 3.25 16.48 -28.05
CA ALA A 327 2.37 16.44 -26.89
C ALA A 327 3.14 16.52 -25.55
N LEU A 328 4.47 16.33 -25.55
CA LEU A 328 5.30 16.39 -24.36
C LEU A 328 5.56 17.85 -23.95
N GLY A 329 5.88 18.07 -22.67
CA GLY A 329 6.09 19.43 -22.14
C GLY A 329 7.34 20.14 -22.67
N GLN A 330 8.34 19.37 -23.13
CA GLN A 330 9.54 19.86 -23.79
C GLN A 330 9.89 18.91 -24.94
N PRO A 331 9.28 19.09 -26.13
CA PRO A 331 9.54 18.23 -27.29
C PRO A 331 11.03 18.15 -27.61
N GLU A 332 11.76 19.27 -27.58
CA GLU A 332 13.21 19.37 -27.84
C GLU A 332 14.05 18.42 -26.95
N VAL A 333 13.59 18.12 -25.74
CA VAL A 333 14.31 17.34 -24.72
C VAL A 333 13.53 16.08 -24.35
N SER A 334 13.22 15.30 -25.38
CA SER A 334 12.55 13.99 -25.29
C SER A 334 13.43 12.88 -25.90
N TYR A 335 13.05 11.64 -25.62
CA TYR A 335 13.75 10.46 -26.11
C TYR A 335 12.77 9.49 -26.76
N GLU A 336 13.08 9.00 -27.96
CA GLU A 336 12.28 7.96 -28.61
C GLU A 336 12.76 6.58 -28.15
N VAL A 337 11.84 5.78 -27.63
CA VAL A 337 12.15 4.45 -27.09
C VAL A 337 12.27 3.45 -28.24
N ALA A 338 13.45 2.87 -28.45
CA ALA A 338 13.68 1.77 -29.40
C ALA A 338 13.04 1.95 -30.80
N SER A 339 12.98 3.19 -31.31
CA SER A 339 12.31 3.55 -32.57
C SER A 339 10.85 3.07 -32.68
N SER A 340 10.16 2.94 -31.55
CA SER A 340 8.82 2.36 -31.47
C SER A 340 7.68 3.36 -31.73
N GLY A 341 8.01 4.63 -32.00
CA GLY A 341 7.05 5.74 -32.01
C GLY A 341 6.48 6.10 -30.63
N TYR A 342 7.15 5.71 -29.54
CA TYR A 342 6.85 6.19 -28.18
C TYR A 342 7.93 7.17 -27.74
N TRP A 343 7.52 8.37 -27.34
CA TRP A 343 8.41 9.44 -26.90
C TRP A 343 8.28 9.66 -25.40
N VAL A 344 9.41 9.70 -24.71
CA VAL A 344 9.51 9.93 -23.26
C VAL A 344 10.05 11.33 -22.99
N ASP A 345 9.39 12.07 -22.11
CA ASP A 345 9.92 13.31 -21.55
C ASP A 345 11.08 13.00 -20.59
N ILE A 346 12.27 13.51 -20.90
CA ILE A 346 13.49 13.36 -20.08
C ILE A 346 13.94 14.71 -19.49
N HIS A 347 13.15 15.77 -19.61
CA HIS A 347 13.43 17.08 -19.05
C HIS A 347 12.97 17.17 -17.59
N ALA A 348 13.80 16.65 -16.67
CA ALA A 348 13.51 16.70 -15.25
C ALA A 348 14.79 16.67 -14.38
N SER A 349 14.67 17.07 -13.11
CA SER A 349 15.76 16.94 -12.13
C SER A 349 16.06 15.47 -11.82
N ALA A 350 17.23 15.17 -11.25
CA ALA A 350 17.63 13.80 -10.87
C ALA A 350 16.56 13.08 -10.02
N LYS A 351 16.02 13.76 -9.00
CA LYS A 351 14.93 13.25 -8.15
C LYS A 351 13.66 12.97 -8.95
N ALA A 352 13.34 13.82 -9.92
CA ALA A 352 12.14 13.68 -10.74
C ALA A 352 12.28 12.58 -11.81
N ILE A 353 13.46 12.43 -12.41
CA ILE A 353 13.79 11.29 -13.27
C ILE A 353 13.64 10.00 -12.48
N ARG A 354 14.24 9.91 -11.29
CA ARG A 354 14.13 8.70 -10.46
C ARG A 354 12.67 8.34 -10.18
N LYS A 355 11.87 9.31 -9.72
CA LYS A 355 10.43 9.12 -9.48
C LYS A 355 9.67 8.70 -10.75
N ARG A 356 10.07 9.21 -11.92
CA ARG A 356 9.45 8.86 -13.21
C ARG A 356 9.81 7.43 -13.62
N ALA A 357 11.06 7.02 -13.45
CA ALA A 357 11.51 5.65 -13.70
C ALA A 357 10.77 4.65 -12.79
N ASP A 358 10.63 4.98 -11.49
CA ASP A 358 9.86 4.15 -10.55
C ASP A 358 8.37 4.04 -10.96
N ARG A 359 7.77 5.13 -11.48
CA ARG A 359 6.39 5.11 -12.03
C ARG A 359 6.28 4.26 -13.29
N PHE A 360 7.29 4.30 -14.17
CA PHE A 360 7.30 3.49 -15.38
C PHE A 360 7.30 2.00 -15.01
N LEU A 361 8.20 1.60 -14.10
CA LEU A 361 8.25 0.24 -13.56
C LEU A 361 6.92 -0.17 -12.91
N GLY A 362 6.31 0.72 -12.14
CA GLY A 362 5.02 0.48 -11.47
C GLY A 362 3.87 0.16 -12.43
N CYS A 363 3.83 0.73 -13.64
CA CYS A 363 2.80 0.42 -14.64
C CYS A 363 2.82 -1.03 -15.13
N PHE A 364 3.96 -1.73 -14.97
CA PHE A 364 4.12 -3.14 -15.35
C PHE A 364 4.26 -4.04 -14.12
N GLY A 365 3.90 -3.54 -12.93
CA GLY A 365 3.93 -4.30 -11.69
C GLY A 365 5.32 -4.47 -11.06
N TYR A 366 6.35 -3.77 -11.57
CA TYR A 366 7.69 -3.84 -11.00
C TYR A 366 7.85 -2.88 -9.81
N PRO A 367 8.36 -3.35 -8.66
CA PRO A 367 8.63 -2.50 -7.51
C PRO A 367 9.85 -1.57 -7.74
N PRO A 368 9.94 -0.41 -7.06
CA PRO A 368 11.05 0.54 -7.23
C PRO A 368 12.45 -0.02 -6.92
N PHE A 369 12.55 -1.08 -6.12
CA PHE A 369 13.83 -1.72 -5.78
C PHE A 369 14.40 -2.56 -6.94
N ASP A 370 13.63 -2.82 -7.99
CA ASP A 370 14.15 -3.45 -9.20
C ASP A 370 15.12 -2.54 -9.96
N LEU A 371 15.14 -1.25 -9.64
CA LEU A 371 16.06 -0.26 -10.18
C LEU A 371 17.00 0.24 -9.08
N GLU A 372 18.24 -0.20 -9.11
CA GLU A 372 19.33 0.40 -8.33
C GLU A 372 20.05 1.44 -9.20
N VAL A 373 20.33 2.63 -8.67
CA VAL A 373 21.14 3.64 -9.36
C VAL A 373 22.45 3.79 -8.60
N ILE A 374 23.53 3.42 -9.25
CA ILE A 374 24.88 3.47 -8.71
C ILE A 374 25.43 4.86 -9.01
N LEU A 375 25.71 5.61 -7.95
CA LEU A 375 26.24 6.97 -8.02
C LEU A 375 27.76 6.96 -7.95
N ASP A 376 28.38 7.96 -8.56
CA ASP A 376 29.81 8.22 -8.43
C ASP A 376 30.10 8.62 -6.99
N SER A 377 31.17 8.10 -6.38
CA SER A 377 31.40 8.24 -4.93
C SER A 377 31.85 9.65 -4.53
#